data_AF-A0A143ZMZ3-F1
#
_entry.id   AF-A0A143ZMZ3-F1
#
_cell.length_a   1.000
_cell.length_b   1.000
_cell.length_c   1.000
_cell.angle_alpha   90.00
_cell.angle_beta   90.00
_cell.angle_gamma   90.00
#
_symmetry.space_group_name_H-M   'P 1'
#
loop_
_entity.id
_entity.type
_entity.pdbx_description
1 polymer ?
#
loop_
_entity_poly.entity_id
_entity_poly.type
_entity_poly.pdbx_seq_one_letter_code
_entity_poly.pdbx_strand_id
1 'polypeptide(L)'
;MQGSDHGVELYTVPAWCERYLGRQFAEDLAARDWLSYSEQHFLTVTAGAVFQDDFGEVTALRNRLSYFPRDVWLYKLAAQWGRIAEERAYIGRTGDVGDELGSRVIATRMAGNLMRLALLVERRYAPYPKWFGTAFSRLECAPELGPILLKIMTAPDWREREAAIKLACEFVAELQMMKEVPGATAPVQGSLHNRPFQFVDSLKIFEGLRAAINDQELRQLPEFGGVDQYLSSNFVLAVPGFSEATLTALWQHQ
;
A
#
# COMPACT_ATOMS: atom_id res chain seq x y z
N MET A 1 17.10 -15.34 -4.71
CA MET A 1 16.30 -15.60 -3.49
C MET A 1 17.31 -15.63 -2.35
N GLN A 2 17.09 -14.90 -1.26
CA GLN A 2 18.16 -14.67 -0.27
C GLN A 2 18.33 -15.80 0.76
N GLY A 3 17.36 -16.72 0.88
CA GLY A 3 17.45 -17.90 1.74
C GLY A 3 18.02 -19.13 1.02
N SER A 4 18.53 -20.09 1.79
CA SER A 4 18.91 -21.41 1.31
C SER A 4 17.75 -22.13 0.64
N ASP A 5 18.05 -22.94 -0.37
CA ASP A 5 17.04 -23.74 -1.06
C ASP A 5 16.37 -24.73 -0.10
N HIS A 6 17.06 -25.20 0.94
CA HIS A 6 16.57 -26.07 2.01
C HIS A 6 17.46 -25.95 3.28
N GLY A 7 16.86 -26.00 4.48
CA GLY A 7 17.61 -26.25 5.73
C GLY A 7 17.34 -25.30 6.90
N VAL A 8 18.21 -25.40 7.92
CA VAL A 8 18.29 -24.50 9.08
C VAL A 8 19.51 -23.61 8.89
N GLU A 9 19.35 -22.31 9.08
CA GLU A 9 20.44 -21.35 9.01
C GLU A 9 20.72 -20.76 10.40
N LEU A 10 21.98 -20.43 10.67
CA LEU A 10 22.45 -19.92 11.95
C LEU A 10 23.01 -18.51 11.77
N TYR A 11 22.44 -17.56 12.49
CA TYR A 11 22.91 -16.17 12.52
C TYR A 11 22.77 -15.59 13.92
N THR A 12 23.59 -14.59 14.23
CA THR A 12 23.21 -13.59 15.24
C THR A 12 22.17 -12.64 14.64
N VAL A 13 21.37 -11.95 15.47
CA VAL A 13 20.41 -10.96 14.97
C VAL A 13 21.07 -9.89 14.08
N PRO A 14 22.23 -9.30 14.46
CA PRO A 14 22.94 -8.36 13.59
C PRO A 14 23.36 -8.95 12.25
N ALA A 15 23.89 -10.18 12.24
CA ALA A 15 24.32 -10.85 11.01
C ALA A 15 23.14 -11.16 10.08
N TRP A 16 21.99 -11.54 10.66
CA TRP A 16 20.77 -11.76 9.89
C TRP A 16 20.26 -10.46 9.26
N CYS A 17 20.22 -9.37 10.03
CA CYS A 17 19.81 -8.05 9.52
C CYS A 17 20.71 -7.58 8.37
N GLU A 18 22.03 -7.67 8.54
CA GLU A 18 22.99 -7.34 7.48
C GLU A 18 22.74 -8.19 6.23
N ARG A 19 22.54 -9.51 6.42
CA ARG A 19 22.38 -10.46 5.33
C ARG A 19 21.08 -10.27 4.53
N TYR A 20 19.96 -10.02 5.21
CA TYR A 20 18.61 -10.08 4.63
C TYR A 20 17.98 -8.71 4.41
N LEU A 21 18.34 -7.73 5.24
CA LEU A 21 17.84 -6.37 5.16
C LEU A 21 18.92 -5.41 4.63
N GLY A 22 20.20 -5.82 4.62
CA GLY A 22 21.29 -5.01 4.06
C GLY A 22 21.84 -3.96 5.02
N ARG A 23 21.37 -3.94 6.27
CA ARG A 23 21.90 -3.11 7.35
C ARG A 23 21.45 -3.62 8.72
N GLN A 24 22.13 -3.18 9.76
CA GLN A 24 21.68 -3.36 11.14
C GLN A 24 20.64 -2.29 11.53
N PHE A 25 19.66 -2.67 12.34
CA PHE A 25 18.63 -1.78 12.88
C PHE A 25 18.97 -1.52 14.34
N ALA A 26 20.10 -0.86 14.59
CA ALA A 26 20.51 -0.43 15.93
C ALA A 26 19.84 0.90 16.34
N GLU A 27 19.52 1.74 15.35
CA GLU A 27 18.89 3.07 15.51
C GLU A 27 17.57 3.17 14.74
N ASP A 28 16.70 4.09 15.16
CA ASP A 28 15.40 4.29 14.51
C ASP A 28 15.57 4.61 13.03
N LEU A 29 14.65 4.07 12.22
CA LEU A 29 14.64 4.25 10.78
C LEU A 29 14.19 5.67 10.40
N ALA A 30 14.94 6.30 9.50
CA ALA A 30 14.49 7.53 8.87
C ALA A 30 13.27 7.25 7.96
N ALA A 31 12.47 8.28 7.67
CA ALA A 31 11.29 8.15 6.82
C ALA A 31 11.62 7.54 5.44
N ARG A 32 12.75 7.94 4.84
CA ARG A 32 13.26 7.39 3.59
C ARG A 32 13.56 5.89 3.67
N ASP A 33 14.10 5.43 4.79
CA ASP A 33 14.38 4.00 4.99
C ASP A 33 13.07 3.21 4.98
N TRP A 34 12.05 3.69 5.69
CA TRP A 34 10.75 3.02 5.68
C TRP A 34 10.15 2.89 4.28
N LEU A 35 10.36 3.90 3.43
CA LEU A 35 9.84 3.93 2.07
C LEU A 35 10.70 3.11 1.09
N SER A 36 11.94 2.75 1.45
CA SER A 36 12.85 1.98 0.59
C SER A 36 12.68 0.48 0.73
N TYR A 37 12.11 0.01 1.83
CA TYR A 37 11.76 -1.39 2.02
C TYR A 37 10.34 -1.66 1.53
N SER A 38 10.19 -2.77 0.82
CA SER A 38 8.87 -3.35 0.57
C SER A 38 8.28 -3.90 1.87
N GLU A 39 6.97 -3.85 2.04
CA GLU A 39 6.24 -4.39 3.19
C GLU A 39 6.49 -5.88 3.45
N GLN A 40 6.75 -6.68 2.41
CA GLN A 40 7.16 -8.08 2.54
C GLN A 40 8.48 -8.27 3.32
N HIS A 41 9.42 -7.32 3.26
CA HIS A 41 10.65 -7.38 4.05
C HIS A 41 10.35 -7.15 5.54
N PHE A 42 9.49 -6.19 5.88
CA PHE A 42 9.05 -6.02 7.27
C PHE A 42 8.32 -7.26 7.80
N LEU A 43 7.55 -7.94 6.95
CA LEU A 43 6.90 -9.20 7.31
C LEU A 43 7.90 -10.35 7.56
N THR A 44 9.09 -10.36 6.95
CA THR A 44 10.11 -11.39 7.28
C THR A 44 10.60 -11.28 8.72
N VAL A 45 10.49 -10.10 9.33
CA VAL A 45 10.84 -9.85 10.74
C VAL A 45 9.61 -10.01 11.63
N THR A 46 8.52 -9.36 11.27
CA THR A 46 7.36 -9.17 12.15
C THR A 46 6.38 -10.33 12.11
N ALA A 47 6.38 -11.16 11.08
CA ALA A 47 5.54 -12.36 11.01
C ALA A 47 6.33 -13.61 11.46
N GLY A 48 5.61 -14.72 11.67
CA GLY A 48 6.20 -15.98 12.09
C GLY A 48 6.23 -16.19 13.61
N ALA A 49 6.53 -17.44 14.00
CA ALA A 49 6.61 -17.85 15.39
C ALA A 49 8.02 -17.59 15.95
N VAL A 50 8.08 -17.08 17.18
CA VAL A 50 9.31 -17.03 17.98
C VAL A 50 9.19 -18.12 19.03
N PHE A 51 10.10 -19.08 19.02
CA PHE A 51 10.07 -20.22 19.93
C PHE A 51 10.83 -19.94 21.23
N GLN A 52 11.90 -19.15 21.15
CA GLN A 52 12.75 -18.77 22.28
C GLN A 52 13.41 -17.41 21.97
N ASP A 53 13.48 -16.51 22.96
CA ASP A 53 14.09 -15.19 22.86
C ASP A 53 14.49 -14.67 24.26
N ASP A 54 15.37 -15.41 24.94
CA ASP A 54 15.70 -15.16 26.35
C ASP A 54 16.37 -13.80 26.58
N PHE A 55 17.10 -13.29 25.58
CA PHE A 55 17.77 -11.99 25.63
C PHE A 55 16.92 -10.83 25.06
N GLY A 56 15.76 -11.13 24.47
CA GLY A 56 14.82 -10.14 23.94
C GLY A 56 15.24 -9.44 22.64
N GLU A 57 16.34 -9.86 21.99
CA GLU A 57 16.85 -9.21 20.78
C GLU A 57 15.87 -9.33 19.60
N VAL A 58 15.22 -10.50 19.46
CA VAL A 58 14.24 -10.73 18.39
C VAL A 58 12.99 -9.88 18.65
N THR A 59 12.50 -9.87 19.88
CA THR A 59 11.35 -9.06 20.30
C THR A 59 11.62 -7.58 20.11
N ALA A 60 12.81 -7.10 20.48
CA ALA A 60 13.22 -5.71 20.28
C ALA A 60 13.20 -5.33 18.79
N LEU A 61 13.76 -6.17 17.92
CA LEU A 61 13.74 -5.95 16.47
C LEU A 61 12.31 -5.93 15.91
N ARG A 62 11.45 -6.87 16.33
CA ARG A 62 10.04 -6.93 15.91
C ARG A 62 9.25 -5.70 16.34
N ASN A 63 9.48 -5.20 17.55
CA ASN A 63 8.80 -4.00 18.05
C ASN A 63 9.17 -2.77 17.23
N ARG A 64 10.46 -2.62 16.89
CA ARG A 64 10.96 -1.50 16.07
C ARG A 64 10.39 -1.50 14.66
N LEU A 65 10.20 -2.69 14.10
CA LEU A 65 9.66 -2.88 12.75
C LEU A 65 8.17 -3.21 12.73
N SER A 66 7.48 -3.06 13.87
CA SER A 66 6.11 -3.57 14.06
C SER A 66 5.11 -2.94 13.10
N TYR A 67 5.22 -1.62 12.87
CA TYR A 67 4.48 -0.90 11.85
C TYR A 67 5.14 0.43 11.49
N PHE A 68 4.64 1.09 10.44
CA PHE A 68 5.10 2.40 10.01
C PHE A 68 4.92 3.48 11.09
N PRO A 69 5.89 4.42 11.24
CA PRO A 69 5.67 5.66 11.95
C PRO A 69 4.50 6.44 11.34
N ARG A 70 3.84 7.28 12.16
CA ARG A 70 2.61 7.99 11.79
C ARG A 70 2.71 8.68 10.43
N ASP A 71 3.75 9.46 10.20
CA ASP A 71 3.83 10.32 9.03
C ASP A 71 4.19 9.53 7.76
N VAL A 72 4.99 8.47 7.88
CA VAL A 72 5.23 7.51 6.81
C VAL A 72 3.93 6.79 6.42
N TRP A 73 3.13 6.38 7.42
CA TRP A 73 1.84 5.74 7.20
C TRP A 73 0.85 6.67 6.48
N LEU A 74 0.74 7.93 6.91
CA LEU A 74 -0.10 8.94 6.25
C LEU A 74 0.36 9.24 4.83
N TYR A 75 1.68 9.33 4.60
CA TYR A 75 2.24 9.49 3.26
C TYR A 75 1.88 8.31 2.34
N LYS A 76 2.03 7.07 2.81
CA LYS A 76 1.65 5.88 2.05
C LYS A 76 0.14 5.83 1.76
N LEU A 77 -0.72 6.19 2.72
CA LEU A 77 -2.16 6.31 2.51
C LEU A 77 -2.48 7.36 1.45
N ALA A 78 -1.88 8.56 1.55
CA ALA A 78 -2.05 9.62 0.59
C ALA A 78 -1.64 9.13 -0.81
N ALA A 79 -0.39 8.68 -0.99
CA ALA A 79 0.10 8.17 -2.27
C ALA A 79 -0.82 7.09 -2.87
N GLN A 80 -1.39 6.22 -2.03
CA GLN A 80 -2.33 5.19 -2.50
C GLN A 80 -3.66 5.78 -3.03
N TRP A 81 -4.18 6.85 -2.44
CA TRP A 81 -5.31 7.61 -2.98
C TRP A 81 -4.94 8.39 -4.25
N GLY A 82 -3.72 8.94 -4.32
CA GLY A 82 -3.18 9.57 -5.53
C GLY A 82 -3.20 8.62 -6.73
N ARG A 83 -2.77 7.37 -6.54
CA ARG A 83 -2.84 6.31 -7.56
C ARG A 83 -4.27 6.00 -8.02
N ILE A 84 -5.25 6.07 -7.12
CA ILE A 84 -6.67 5.95 -7.49
C ILE A 84 -7.11 7.18 -8.29
N ALA A 85 -6.65 8.37 -7.90
CA ALA A 85 -6.95 9.60 -8.61
C ALA A 85 -6.44 9.58 -10.06
N GLU A 86 -5.23 9.08 -10.31
CA GLU A 86 -4.61 9.03 -11.65
C GLU A 86 -5.53 8.41 -12.72
N GLU A 87 -6.19 7.29 -12.40
CA GLU A 87 -7.06 6.57 -13.35
C GLU A 87 -8.57 6.68 -13.03
N ARG A 88 -8.98 7.60 -12.14
CA ARG A 88 -10.36 7.73 -11.62
C ARG A 88 -11.46 7.81 -12.67
N ALA A 89 -11.14 8.37 -13.85
CA ALA A 89 -12.07 8.51 -14.97
C ALA A 89 -11.81 7.50 -16.09
N TYR A 90 -10.80 6.64 -15.99
CA TYR A 90 -10.35 5.85 -17.13
C TYR A 90 -11.27 4.67 -17.45
N ILE A 91 -12.04 4.17 -16.47
CA ILE A 91 -13.07 3.15 -16.70
C ILE A 91 -14.16 3.69 -17.64
N GLY A 92 -14.71 4.87 -17.34
CA GLY A 92 -15.68 5.52 -18.22
C GLY A 92 -15.09 5.87 -19.59
N ARG A 93 -13.85 6.37 -19.64
CA ARG A 93 -13.19 6.73 -20.92
C ARG A 93 -12.91 5.53 -21.83
N THR A 94 -12.56 4.38 -21.26
CA THR A 94 -12.41 3.14 -22.02
C THR A 94 -13.77 2.61 -22.46
N GLY A 95 -14.78 2.72 -21.59
CA GLY A 95 -16.18 2.42 -21.91
C GLY A 95 -16.77 3.25 -23.06
N ASP A 96 -16.47 4.55 -23.13
CA ASP A 96 -16.95 5.47 -24.18
C ASP A 96 -16.53 5.02 -25.60
N VAL A 97 -15.41 4.30 -25.72
CA VAL A 97 -14.88 3.80 -27.00
C VAL A 97 -15.09 2.30 -27.18
N GLY A 98 -15.85 1.65 -26.28
CA GLY A 98 -16.13 0.21 -26.32
C GLY A 98 -14.95 -0.68 -25.95
N ASP A 99 -13.92 -0.15 -25.28
CA ASP A 99 -12.75 -0.92 -24.82
C ASP A 99 -13.05 -1.66 -23.51
N GLU A 100 -13.78 -2.76 -23.63
CA GLU A 100 -14.12 -3.64 -22.50
C GLU A 100 -12.90 -4.34 -21.90
N LEU A 101 -11.85 -4.61 -22.70
CA LEU A 101 -10.63 -5.23 -22.19
C LEU A 101 -9.81 -4.23 -21.36
N GLY A 102 -9.56 -3.03 -21.89
CA GLY A 102 -8.78 -2.00 -21.21
C GLY A 102 -9.45 -1.55 -19.91
N SER A 103 -10.77 -1.37 -19.93
CA SER A 103 -11.54 -1.09 -18.71
C SER A 103 -11.36 -2.22 -17.66
N ARG A 104 -11.26 -3.50 -18.04
CA ARG A 104 -11.09 -4.62 -17.09
C ARG A 104 -9.70 -4.62 -16.46
N VAL A 105 -8.68 -4.32 -17.26
CA VAL A 105 -7.29 -4.18 -16.78
C VAL A 105 -7.19 -3.08 -15.74
N ILE A 106 -7.79 -1.92 -16.00
CA ILE A 106 -7.81 -0.78 -15.07
C ILE A 106 -8.61 -1.11 -13.82
N ALA A 107 -9.80 -1.72 -13.97
CA ALA A 107 -10.64 -2.12 -12.85
C ALA A 107 -9.91 -3.09 -11.90
N THR A 108 -9.17 -4.05 -12.46
CA THR A 108 -8.35 -5.00 -11.69
C THR A 108 -7.26 -4.29 -10.90
N ARG A 109 -6.59 -3.30 -11.51
CA ARG A 109 -5.58 -2.48 -10.82
C ARG A 109 -6.20 -1.67 -9.68
N MET A 110 -7.38 -1.09 -9.91
CA MET A 110 -8.13 -0.33 -8.90
C MET A 110 -8.56 -1.21 -7.71
N ALA A 111 -9.06 -2.42 -7.97
CA ALA A 111 -9.36 -3.37 -6.90
C ALA A 111 -8.12 -3.68 -6.05
N GLY A 112 -6.96 -3.88 -6.68
CA GLY A 112 -5.69 -4.05 -5.98
C GLY A 112 -5.27 -2.83 -5.16
N ASN A 113 -5.47 -1.61 -5.67
CA ASN A 113 -5.21 -0.37 -4.94
C ASN A 113 -6.12 -0.21 -3.70
N LEU A 114 -7.39 -0.58 -3.81
CA LEU A 114 -8.36 -0.55 -2.71
C LEU A 114 -8.04 -1.60 -1.64
N MET A 115 -7.61 -2.80 -2.03
CA MET A 115 -7.11 -3.80 -1.08
C MET A 115 -5.87 -3.31 -0.32
N ARG A 116 -4.95 -2.59 -0.99
CA ARG A 116 -3.80 -1.97 -0.33
C ARG A 116 -4.22 -0.89 0.66
N LEU A 117 -5.19 -0.04 0.31
CA LEU A 117 -5.76 0.92 1.26
C LEU A 117 -6.34 0.21 2.48
N ALA A 118 -7.15 -0.83 2.30
CA ALA A 118 -7.72 -1.58 3.41
C ALA A 118 -6.65 -2.13 4.38
N LEU A 119 -5.56 -2.69 3.84
CA LEU A 119 -4.41 -3.12 4.63
C LEU A 119 -3.74 -1.96 5.39
N LEU A 120 -3.51 -0.82 4.73
CA LEU A 120 -2.92 0.36 5.37
C LEU A 120 -3.81 0.91 6.48
N VAL A 121 -5.13 0.98 6.26
CA VAL A 121 -6.11 1.50 7.23
C VAL A 121 -6.21 0.61 8.46
N GLU A 122 -6.19 -0.71 8.28
CA GLU A 122 -6.15 -1.68 9.38
C GLU A 122 -4.74 -1.96 9.94
N ARG A 123 -3.76 -1.16 9.52
CA ARG A 123 -2.37 -1.21 9.99
C ARG A 123 -1.71 -2.59 9.82
N ARG A 124 -1.87 -3.17 8.62
CA ARG A 124 -1.27 -4.46 8.24
C ARG A 124 -0.34 -4.28 7.05
N TYR A 125 0.85 -4.85 7.16
CA TYR A 125 1.76 -4.93 6.01
C TYR A 125 1.20 -5.84 4.91
N ALA A 126 1.33 -5.41 3.66
CA ALA A 126 0.99 -6.18 2.47
C ALA A 126 2.06 -7.27 2.22
N PRO A 127 1.67 -8.54 2.07
CA PRO A 127 2.61 -9.62 1.78
C PRO A 127 2.95 -9.68 0.29
N TYR A 128 3.77 -10.66 -0.07
CA TYR A 128 3.97 -11.09 -1.45
C TYR A 128 2.64 -11.25 -2.21
N PRO A 129 2.58 -10.93 -3.52
CA PRO A 129 1.33 -10.92 -4.30
C PRO A 129 0.51 -12.21 -4.22
N LYS A 130 1.16 -13.39 -4.13
CA LYS A 130 0.48 -14.69 -4.02
C LYS A 130 -0.34 -14.85 -2.73
N TRP A 131 -0.02 -14.09 -1.69
CA TRP A 131 -0.72 -14.09 -0.40
C TRP A 131 -1.59 -12.86 -0.19
N PHE A 132 -1.65 -11.95 -1.17
CA PHE A 132 -2.33 -10.67 -1.02
C PHE A 132 -3.82 -10.82 -0.74
N GLY A 133 -4.50 -11.69 -1.50
CA GLY A 133 -5.91 -12.02 -1.27
C GLY A 133 -6.16 -12.68 0.10
N THR A 134 -5.27 -13.56 0.54
CA THR A 134 -5.37 -14.22 1.86
C THR A 134 -5.13 -13.25 3.02
N ALA A 135 -4.22 -12.29 2.87
CA ALA A 135 -4.02 -11.25 3.87
C ALA A 135 -5.23 -10.31 3.92
N PHE A 136 -5.74 -9.89 2.77
CA PHE A 136 -6.95 -9.09 2.68
C PHE A 136 -8.14 -9.79 3.33
N SER A 137 -8.36 -11.09 3.07
CA SER A 137 -9.51 -11.82 3.63
C SER A 137 -9.50 -11.97 5.16
N ARG A 138 -8.40 -11.60 5.82
CA ARG A 138 -8.26 -11.63 7.29
C ARG A 138 -8.52 -10.27 7.94
N LEU A 139 -8.76 -9.23 7.14
CA LEU A 139 -9.11 -7.90 7.62
C LEU A 139 -10.53 -7.86 8.18
N GLU A 140 -10.77 -6.98 9.15
CA GLU A 140 -12.09 -6.75 9.74
C GLU A 140 -13.09 -6.26 8.69
N CYS A 141 -12.66 -5.41 7.75
CA CYS A 141 -13.52 -4.88 6.69
C CYS A 141 -13.76 -5.84 5.53
N ALA A 142 -13.05 -6.97 5.46
CA ALA A 142 -13.09 -7.87 4.30
C ALA A 142 -14.47 -8.46 4.00
N PRO A 143 -15.31 -8.84 4.99
CA PRO A 143 -16.65 -9.36 4.71
C PRO A 143 -17.55 -8.37 3.96
N GLU A 144 -17.35 -7.06 4.16
CA GLU A 144 -18.15 -6.00 3.53
C GLU A 144 -17.51 -5.49 2.23
N LEU A 145 -16.20 -5.23 2.23
CA LEU A 145 -15.47 -4.73 1.07
C LEU A 145 -15.23 -5.81 0.01
N GLY A 146 -14.98 -7.05 0.42
CA GLY A 146 -14.67 -8.18 -0.47
C GLY A 146 -15.71 -8.43 -1.57
N PRO A 147 -17.01 -8.50 -1.25
CA PRO A 147 -18.07 -8.62 -2.26
C PRO A 147 -18.08 -7.47 -3.28
N ILE A 148 -17.80 -6.24 -2.85
CA ILE A 148 -17.72 -5.07 -3.75
C ILE A 148 -16.53 -5.22 -4.70
N LEU A 149 -15.36 -5.60 -4.18
CA LEU A 149 -14.17 -5.84 -4.99
C LEU A 149 -14.38 -6.97 -6.00
N LEU A 150 -15.05 -8.06 -5.59
CA LEU A 150 -15.41 -9.13 -6.53
C LEU A 150 -16.34 -8.64 -7.64
N LYS A 151 -17.31 -7.77 -7.31
CA LYS A 151 -18.18 -7.15 -8.33
C LYS A 151 -17.40 -6.30 -9.33
N ILE A 152 -16.37 -5.56 -8.91
CA ILE A 152 -15.47 -4.82 -9.81
C ILE A 152 -14.83 -5.77 -10.84
N MET A 153 -14.47 -6.97 -10.41
CA MET A 153 -13.79 -7.97 -11.24
C MET A 153 -14.73 -8.72 -12.19
N THR A 154 -15.96 -8.98 -11.77
CA THR A 154 -16.90 -9.86 -12.48
C THR A 154 -17.96 -9.11 -13.29
N ALA A 155 -18.13 -7.81 -13.07
CA ALA A 155 -19.16 -7.03 -13.74
C ALA A 155 -19.07 -7.12 -15.29
N PRO A 156 -20.23 -7.19 -15.96
CA PRO A 156 -20.30 -7.49 -17.39
C PRO A 156 -19.86 -6.32 -18.25
N ASP A 157 -20.11 -5.09 -17.82
CA ASP A 157 -19.82 -3.86 -18.54
C ASP A 157 -19.07 -2.82 -17.67
N TRP A 158 -18.63 -1.74 -18.30
CA TRP A 158 -17.85 -0.69 -17.64
C TRP A 158 -18.66 0.15 -16.64
N ARG A 159 -19.98 0.30 -16.81
CA ARG A 159 -20.83 1.14 -15.94
C ARG A 159 -21.02 0.46 -14.59
N GLU A 160 -21.28 -0.84 -14.59
CA GLU A 160 -21.36 -1.62 -13.37
C GLU A 160 -20.01 -1.66 -12.63
N ARG A 161 -18.89 -1.69 -13.37
CA ARG A 161 -17.53 -1.61 -12.79
C ARG A 161 -17.24 -0.24 -12.19
N GLU A 162 -17.59 0.84 -12.89
CA GLU A 162 -17.46 2.21 -12.39
C GLU A 162 -18.24 2.40 -11.09
N ALA A 163 -19.51 1.98 -11.07
CA ALA A 163 -20.35 2.06 -9.89
C ALA A 163 -19.78 1.26 -8.71
N ALA A 164 -19.26 0.05 -8.95
CA ALA A 164 -18.63 -0.77 -7.92
C ALA A 164 -17.32 -0.16 -7.39
N ILE A 165 -16.50 0.44 -8.25
CA ILE A 165 -15.28 1.15 -7.84
C ILE A 165 -15.63 2.37 -6.99
N LYS A 166 -16.62 3.17 -7.40
CA LYS A 166 -17.11 4.30 -6.62
C LYS A 166 -17.55 3.85 -5.22
N LEU A 167 -18.39 2.81 -5.14
CA LEU A 167 -18.86 2.27 -3.87
C LEU A 167 -17.70 1.78 -2.98
N ALA A 168 -16.70 1.11 -3.54
CA ALA A 168 -15.53 0.68 -2.78
C ALA A 168 -14.69 1.86 -2.28
N CYS A 169 -14.56 2.94 -3.08
CA CYS A 169 -13.87 4.15 -2.63
C CYS A 169 -14.63 4.84 -1.49
N GLU A 170 -15.96 4.93 -1.58
CA GLU A 170 -16.80 5.49 -0.52
C GLU A 170 -16.63 4.69 0.78
N PHE A 171 -16.73 3.36 0.69
CA PHE A 171 -16.54 2.45 1.82
C PHE A 171 -15.18 2.65 2.50
N VAL A 172 -14.08 2.68 1.73
CA VAL A 172 -12.74 2.83 2.30
C VAL A 172 -12.53 4.22 2.90
N ALA A 173 -13.09 5.28 2.30
CA ALA A 173 -13.03 6.63 2.87
C ALA A 173 -13.77 6.71 4.22
N GLU A 174 -14.96 6.10 4.31
CA GLU A 174 -15.73 6.00 5.56
C GLU A 174 -15.00 5.15 6.61
N LEU A 175 -14.38 4.04 6.20
CA LEU A 175 -13.56 3.21 7.08
C LEU A 175 -12.38 4.01 7.67
N GLN A 176 -11.70 4.84 6.87
CA GLN A 176 -10.64 5.73 7.37
C GLN A 176 -11.14 6.69 8.44
N MET A 177 -12.32 7.27 8.24
CA MET A 177 -12.93 8.16 9.23
C MET A 177 -13.29 7.40 10.51
N MET A 178 -13.89 6.22 10.39
CA MET A 178 -14.26 5.37 11.52
C MET A 178 -13.04 4.91 12.33
N LYS A 179 -11.91 4.65 11.66
CA LYS A 179 -10.62 4.33 12.29
C LYS A 179 -9.84 5.58 12.74
N GLU A 180 -10.46 6.75 12.69
CA GLU A 180 -9.89 8.04 13.13
C GLU A 180 -8.53 8.36 12.48
N VAL A 181 -8.36 8.01 11.20
CA VAL A 181 -7.15 8.31 10.45
C VAL A 181 -6.98 9.84 10.36
N PRO A 182 -5.85 10.43 10.81
CA PRO A 182 -5.65 11.87 10.73
C PRO A 182 -5.75 12.39 9.29
N GLY A 183 -6.55 13.45 9.10
CA GLY A 183 -6.78 14.03 7.77
C GLY A 183 -7.82 13.28 6.92
N ALA A 184 -8.45 12.23 7.45
CA ALA A 184 -9.58 11.58 6.79
C ALA A 184 -10.75 12.55 6.61
N THR A 185 -11.38 12.50 5.44
CA THR A 185 -12.52 13.34 5.06
C THR A 185 -13.61 12.48 4.46
N ALA A 186 -14.86 12.95 4.55
CA ALA A 186 -15.99 12.28 3.94
C ALA A 186 -15.82 12.20 2.41
N PRO A 187 -16.19 11.08 1.79
CA PRO A 187 -16.12 10.96 0.33
C PRO A 187 -17.07 11.98 -0.30
N VAL A 188 -16.55 12.72 -1.28
CA VAL A 188 -17.35 13.65 -2.07
C VAL A 188 -17.35 13.17 -3.51
N GLN A 189 -18.48 13.31 -4.20
CA GLN A 189 -18.56 13.02 -5.61
C GLN A 189 -17.61 13.92 -6.41
N GLY A 190 -16.77 13.29 -7.24
CA GLY A 190 -15.87 13.98 -8.15
C GLY A 190 -16.58 14.44 -9.42
N SER A 191 -15.98 15.42 -10.09
CA SER A 191 -16.38 15.89 -11.42
C SER A 191 -15.14 16.11 -12.27
N LEU A 192 -15.22 15.77 -13.56
CA LEU A 192 -14.12 15.98 -14.50
C LEU A 192 -14.65 16.61 -15.79
N HIS A 193 -14.38 17.90 -16.00
CA HIS A 193 -14.68 18.62 -17.25
C HIS A 193 -16.12 18.41 -17.77
N ASN A 194 -17.12 18.41 -16.87
CA ASN A 194 -18.54 18.16 -17.18
C ASN A 194 -18.84 16.80 -17.83
N ARG A 195 -17.97 15.80 -17.67
CA ARG A 195 -18.18 14.44 -18.16
C ARG A 195 -19.06 13.64 -17.19
N PRO A 196 -19.88 12.69 -17.69
CA PRO A 196 -20.86 11.96 -16.89
C PRO A 196 -20.27 10.77 -16.10
N PHE A 197 -18.96 10.76 -15.84
CA PHE A 197 -18.30 9.67 -15.11
C PHE A 197 -18.50 9.79 -13.60
N GLN A 198 -18.69 8.66 -12.93
CA GLN A 198 -18.93 8.61 -11.49
C GLN A 198 -17.71 8.10 -10.73
N PHE A 199 -17.14 8.95 -9.87
CA PHE A 199 -16.02 8.57 -9.01
C PHE A 199 -16.00 9.44 -7.74
N VAL A 200 -15.31 8.97 -6.70
CA VAL A 200 -15.01 9.77 -5.50
C VAL A 200 -13.86 10.70 -5.81
N ASP A 201 -13.93 11.94 -5.33
CA ASP A 201 -12.84 12.92 -5.40
C ASP A 201 -11.67 12.51 -4.48
N SER A 202 -10.92 11.49 -4.91
CA SER A 202 -9.79 10.94 -4.16
C SER A 202 -8.63 11.92 -4.00
N LEU A 203 -8.57 13.00 -4.80
CA LEU A 203 -7.60 14.07 -4.63
C LEU A 203 -7.86 14.86 -3.34
N LYS A 204 -9.12 15.13 -2.99
CA LYS A 204 -9.45 15.79 -1.71
C LYS A 204 -9.08 14.93 -0.50
N ILE A 205 -9.28 13.61 -0.60
CA ILE A 205 -8.86 12.67 0.45
C ILE A 205 -7.34 12.68 0.57
N PHE A 206 -6.63 12.61 -0.56
CA PHE A 206 -5.17 12.76 -0.63
C PHE A 206 -4.69 14.05 0.04
N GLU A 207 -5.27 15.20 -0.29
CA GLU A 207 -4.91 16.51 0.25
C GLU A 207 -5.12 16.58 1.77
N GLY A 208 -6.24 16.03 2.27
CA GLY A 208 -6.52 15.95 3.70
C GLY A 208 -5.47 15.14 4.47
N LEU A 209 -5.11 13.96 3.96
CA LEU A 209 -4.06 13.11 4.53
C LEU A 209 -2.70 13.81 4.50
N ARG A 210 -2.35 14.44 3.36
CA ARG A 210 -1.08 15.16 3.19
C ARG A 210 -0.96 16.35 4.13
N ALA A 211 -2.04 17.09 4.35
CA ALA A 211 -2.07 18.21 5.30
C ALA A 211 -1.85 17.77 6.76
N ALA A 212 -2.20 16.52 7.11
CA ALA A 212 -2.05 15.96 8.44
C ALA A 212 -0.63 15.40 8.75
N ILE A 213 0.25 15.29 7.75
CA ILE A 213 1.67 14.92 7.91
C ILE A 213 2.40 16.07 8.59
N ASN A 214 3.20 15.85 9.64
CA ASN A 214 3.97 16.89 10.33
C ASN A 214 5.39 17.03 9.78
N ASP A 215 6.01 15.92 9.40
CA ASP A 215 7.31 15.84 8.76
C ASP A 215 7.31 16.66 7.45
N GLN A 216 8.16 17.69 7.41
CA GLN A 216 8.19 18.62 6.28
C GLN A 216 8.76 17.99 5.02
N GLU A 217 9.73 17.08 5.15
CA GLU A 217 10.32 16.39 4.01
C GLU A 217 9.26 15.49 3.37
N LEU A 218 8.61 14.63 4.17
CA LEU A 218 7.51 13.77 3.70
C LEU A 218 6.36 14.57 3.08
N ARG A 219 6.00 15.72 3.67
CA ARG A 219 4.93 16.56 3.14
C ARG A 219 5.29 17.17 1.78
N GLN A 220 6.57 17.39 1.48
CA GLN A 220 7.03 17.97 0.21
C GLN A 220 7.28 16.92 -0.87
N LEU A 221 7.48 15.64 -0.51
CA LEU A 221 7.71 14.58 -1.49
C LEU A 221 6.58 14.51 -2.55
N PRO A 222 6.93 14.21 -3.82
CA PRO A 222 5.96 13.78 -4.82
C PRO A 222 5.21 12.52 -4.37
N GLU A 223 4.04 12.27 -4.95
CA GLU A 223 3.08 11.25 -4.48
C GLU A 223 3.39 9.82 -4.96
N PHE A 224 4.65 9.48 -5.24
CA PHE A 224 5.00 8.14 -5.73
C PHE A 224 4.82 7.04 -4.65
N GLY A 225 4.91 7.36 -3.36
CA GLY A 225 4.70 6.42 -2.25
C GLY A 225 5.95 5.63 -1.85
N GLY A 226 5.76 4.50 -1.16
CA GLY A 226 6.85 3.54 -0.91
C GLY A 226 7.20 2.73 -2.16
N VAL A 227 8.38 2.11 -2.19
CA VAL A 227 8.87 1.28 -3.33
C VAL A 227 7.86 0.26 -3.84
N ASP A 228 7.07 -0.33 -2.95
CA ASP A 228 6.07 -1.36 -3.23
C ASP A 228 4.72 -0.83 -3.72
N GLN A 229 4.54 0.49 -3.71
CA GLN A 229 3.37 1.16 -4.29
C GLN A 229 3.60 1.48 -5.77
N TYR A 230 4.83 1.83 -6.18
CA TYR A 230 5.15 2.16 -7.57
C TYR A 230 5.91 1.07 -8.35
N LEU A 231 6.53 0.09 -7.69
CA LEU A 231 7.13 -1.08 -8.33
C LEU A 231 6.27 -2.32 -8.13
N SER A 232 6.18 -3.15 -9.19
CA SER A 232 5.52 -4.47 -9.15
C SER A 232 6.49 -5.64 -9.38
N SER A 233 7.76 -5.34 -9.66
CA SER A 233 8.77 -6.37 -9.90
C SER A 233 9.15 -7.06 -8.58
N ASN A 234 8.68 -8.29 -8.39
CA ASN A 234 9.09 -9.12 -7.26
C ASN A 234 10.61 -9.34 -7.20
N PHE A 235 11.29 -9.30 -8.35
CA PHE A 235 12.75 -9.40 -8.41
C PHE A 235 13.43 -8.20 -7.76
N VAL A 236 12.98 -6.99 -8.08
CA VAL A 236 13.52 -5.73 -7.50
C VAL A 236 13.13 -5.63 -6.03
N LEU A 237 11.86 -5.88 -5.71
CA LEU A 237 11.33 -5.78 -4.35
C LEU A 237 11.87 -6.84 -3.38
N ALA A 238 12.52 -7.91 -3.87
CA ALA A 238 13.12 -8.95 -3.03
C ALA A 238 14.58 -8.66 -2.61
N VAL A 239 15.15 -7.55 -3.09
CA VAL A 239 16.53 -7.15 -2.80
C VAL A 239 16.52 -5.72 -2.26
N PRO A 240 16.79 -5.49 -0.96
CA PRO A 240 16.74 -4.17 -0.34
C PRO A 240 17.55 -3.12 -1.11
N GLY A 241 18.79 -3.44 -1.49
CA GLY A 241 19.64 -2.51 -2.24
C GLY A 241 19.07 -2.10 -3.61
N PHE A 242 18.33 -2.96 -4.30
CA PHE A 242 17.68 -2.57 -5.56
C PHE A 242 16.50 -1.63 -5.32
N SER A 243 15.70 -1.92 -4.30
CA SER A 243 14.57 -1.07 -3.93
C SER A 243 15.04 0.30 -3.41
N GLU A 244 16.09 0.32 -2.59
CA GLU A 244 16.71 1.55 -2.12
C GLU A 244 17.30 2.41 -3.25
N ALA A 245 17.97 1.78 -4.24
CA ALA A 245 18.48 2.51 -5.40
C ALA A 245 17.35 3.21 -6.18
N THR A 246 16.20 2.54 -6.35
CA THR A 246 15.05 3.15 -7.04
C THR A 246 14.45 4.33 -6.28
N LEU A 247 14.30 4.22 -4.95
CA LEU A 247 13.81 5.32 -4.13
C LEU A 247 14.79 6.49 -4.15
N THR A 248 16.08 6.21 -4.04
CA THR A 248 17.14 7.23 -4.05
C THR A 248 17.10 8.07 -5.32
N ALA A 249 16.93 7.43 -6.48
CA ALA A 249 16.82 8.14 -7.75
C ALA A 249 15.60 9.08 -7.77
N LEU A 250 14.43 8.63 -7.31
CA LEU A 250 13.23 9.47 -7.25
C LEU A 250 13.37 10.63 -6.24
N TRP A 251 14.07 10.40 -5.12
CA TRP A 251 14.29 11.41 -4.09
C TRP A 251 15.28 12.50 -4.53
N GLN A 252 16.27 12.16 -5.37
CA GLN A 252 17.27 13.10 -5.89
C GLN A 252 16.76 14.03 -6.99
N HIS A 253 15.62 13.71 -7.61
CA HIS A 253 15.01 14.50 -8.68
C HIS A 253 13.83 15.38 -8.20
N GLN A 254 13.83 15.75 -6.91
CA GLN A 254 12.92 16.75 -6.34
C GLN A 254 13.42 18.18 -6.52
#